data_AF-A0A819LBE5-F1
#
_entry.id   AF-A0A819LBE5-F1
#
_cell.length_a   1.000
_cell.length_b   1.000
_cell.length_c   1.000
_cell.angle_alpha   90.00
_cell.angle_beta   90.00
_cell.angle_gamma   90.00
#
_symmetry.space_group_name_H-M   'P 1'
#
loop_
_entity.id
_entity.type
_entity.pdbx_description
1 polymer ?
#
loop_
_entity_poly.entity_id
_entity_poly.type
_entity_poly.pdbx_seq_one_letter_code
_entity_poly.pdbx_strand_id
1 'polypeptide(L)'
;QNVEYYRQYITSIDYARRIPSWTGYTLSRDMLLAKSFQPSSTRTRSEFKSECLKVPAQFRATNEDYFDSGWSRGHMAPAGDHKYGSQLALDETFILSANIVPQNLDNNGNYWYRIEQFARG
;
A
#
# COMPACT_ATOMS: atom_id res chain seq x y z
N GLN A 1 -8.76 0.27 -18.73
CA GLN A 1 -7.92 0.06 -17.53
C GLN A 1 -8.24 1.18 -16.56
N ASN A 2 -8.52 0.88 -15.29
CA ASN A 2 -8.81 1.89 -14.27
C ASN A 2 -7.49 2.29 -13.62
N VAL A 3 -6.78 3.28 -14.16
CA VAL A 3 -5.45 3.69 -13.69
C VAL A 3 -5.59 4.92 -12.81
N GLU A 4 -5.05 4.84 -11.60
CA GLU A 4 -5.12 5.90 -10.59
C GLU A 4 -3.72 6.34 -10.13
N TYR A 5 -3.56 7.66 -10.01
CA TYR A 5 -2.30 8.30 -9.63
C TYR A 5 -2.37 8.77 -8.17
N TYR A 6 -1.48 8.27 -7.32
CA TYR A 6 -1.31 8.72 -5.94
C TYR A 6 0.00 9.50 -5.83
N ARG A 7 0.25 10.12 -4.67
CA ARG A 7 1.42 11.00 -4.49
C ARG A 7 2.74 10.29 -4.69
N GLN A 8 2.81 8.99 -4.38
CA GLN A 8 4.06 8.22 -4.42
C GLN A 8 3.96 6.87 -5.12
N TYR A 9 2.81 6.52 -5.69
CA TYR A 9 2.64 5.31 -6.48
C TYR A 9 1.54 5.50 -7.52
N ILE A 10 1.55 4.63 -8.52
CA ILE A 10 0.55 4.54 -9.58
C ILE A 10 0.01 3.12 -9.53
N THR A 11 -1.28 2.94 -9.70
CA THR A 11 -1.90 1.61 -9.62
C THR A 11 -2.99 1.47 -10.66
N SER A 12 -3.21 0.27 -11.16
CA SER A 12 -4.44 -0.04 -11.89
C SER A 12 -5.33 -0.94 -11.07
N ILE A 13 -6.60 -0.57 -10.92
CA ILE A 13 -7.54 -1.23 -10.01
C ILE A 13 -8.47 -2.17 -10.81
N ASP A 14 -8.53 -3.43 -10.38
CA ASP A 14 -9.54 -4.38 -10.83
C ASP A 14 -10.82 -4.22 -10.00
N TYR A 15 -11.86 -3.64 -10.58
CA TYR A 15 -13.14 -3.41 -9.90
C TYR A 15 -13.91 -4.69 -9.59
N ALA A 16 -13.73 -5.76 -10.38
CA ALA A 16 -14.40 -7.02 -10.12
C ALA A 16 -13.78 -7.73 -8.90
N ARG A 17 -12.46 -7.64 -8.76
CA ARG A 17 -11.72 -8.27 -7.65
C ARG A 17 -11.47 -7.33 -6.46
N ARG A 18 -11.73 -6.03 -6.62
CA ARG A 18 -11.53 -4.96 -5.62
C ARG A 18 -10.08 -4.86 -5.10
N ILE A 19 -9.12 -5.19 -5.97
CA ILE A 19 -7.67 -5.19 -5.68
C ILE A 19 -6.89 -4.52 -6.81
N PRO A 20 -5.64 -4.09 -6.57
CA PRO A 20 -4.76 -3.67 -7.67
C PRO A 20 -4.46 -4.85 -8.62
N SER A 21 -4.58 -4.58 -9.92
CA SER A 21 -4.04 -5.43 -10.98
C SER A 21 -2.51 -5.33 -11.06
N TRP A 22 -1.99 -4.12 -10.88
CA TRP A 22 -0.57 -3.83 -10.77
C TRP A 22 -0.38 -2.52 -10.01
N THR A 23 0.78 -2.38 -9.37
CA THR A 23 1.20 -1.16 -8.67
C THR A 23 2.65 -0.86 -9.02
N GLY A 24 2.95 0.39 -9.33
CA GLY A 24 4.28 0.87 -9.67
C GLY A 24 4.65 2.09 -8.84
N TYR A 25 5.88 2.14 -8.35
CA TYR A 25 6.42 3.27 -7.61
C TYR A 25 7.92 3.40 -7.86
N THR A 26 8.49 4.55 -7.54
CA THR A 26 9.93 4.80 -7.72
C THR A 26 10.64 4.67 -6.38
N LEU A 27 11.79 3.99 -6.41
CA LEU A 27 12.75 3.95 -5.32
C LEU A 27 14.04 4.62 -5.76
N SER A 28 14.36 5.76 -5.16
CA SER A 28 15.63 6.45 -5.39
C SER A 28 16.58 6.27 -4.20
N ARG A 29 17.88 6.36 -4.47
CA ARG A 29 18.91 6.32 -3.42
C ARG A 29 18.67 7.39 -2.35
N ASP A 30 18.22 8.57 -2.75
CA ASP A 30 17.93 9.66 -1.82
C ASP A 30 16.75 9.34 -0.90
N MET A 31 15.70 8.68 -1.39
CA MET A 31 14.58 8.21 -0.56
C MET A 31 15.02 7.13 0.43
N LEU A 32 15.96 6.29 0.04
CA LEU A 32 16.53 5.25 0.90
C LEU A 32 17.48 5.85 1.94
N LEU A 33 18.31 6.83 1.56
CA LEU A 33 19.19 7.56 2.47
C LEU A 33 18.42 8.46 3.42
N ALA A 34 17.29 9.02 3.01
CA ALA A 34 16.39 9.75 3.89
C ALA A 34 15.97 8.90 5.11
N LYS A 35 16.09 7.56 5.03
CA LYS A 35 15.89 6.64 6.16
C LYS A 35 16.81 6.82 7.35
N SER A 36 17.99 7.40 7.16
CA SER A 36 18.87 7.75 8.27
C SER A 36 18.42 9.00 9.02
N PHE A 37 17.42 9.73 8.54
CA PHE A 37 16.84 10.90 9.19
C PHE A 37 15.50 10.57 9.85
N GLN A 38 15.10 11.40 10.83
CA GLN A 38 13.86 11.21 11.57
C GLN A 38 12.65 11.24 10.60
N PRO A 39 11.79 10.22 10.60
CA PRO A 39 10.72 10.12 9.60
C PRO A 39 9.70 11.24 9.80
N SER A 40 9.30 11.88 8.70
CA SER A 40 8.27 12.93 8.65
C SER A 40 6.84 12.37 8.79
N SER A 41 6.68 11.05 8.66
CA SER A 41 5.40 10.35 8.78
C SER A 41 5.54 9.02 9.54
N THR A 42 4.46 8.55 10.14
CA THR A 42 4.45 7.28 10.89
C THR A 42 3.24 6.44 10.53
N ARG A 43 3.47 5.13 10.40
CA ARG A 43 2.44 4.14 10.12
C ARG A 43 1.41 4.02 11.25
N THR A 44 1.79 4.35 12.49
CA THR A 44 0.88 4.29 13.64
C THR A 44 -0.25 5.31 13.57
N ARG A 45 -0.14 6.34 12.71
CA ARG A 45 -1.20 7.32 12.43
C ARG A 45 -2.00 6.98 11.17
N SER A 46 -1.68 5.89 10.49
CA SER A 46 -2.34 5.46 9.26
C SER A 46 -3.34 4.35 9.56
N GLU A 47 -4.49 4.43 8.91
CA GLU A 47 -5.57 3.47 9.05
C GLU A 47 -5.93 2.92 7.67
N PHE A 48 -6.28 1.64 7.61
CA PHE A 48 -6.80 1.02 6.39
C PHE A 48 -8.17 1.61 6.05
N LYS A 49 -8.28 2.22 4.86
CA LYS A 49 -9.46 2.98 4.45
C LYS A 49 -10.10 2.35 3.22
N SER A 50 -11.41 2.12 3.30
CA SER A 50 -12.25 1.76 2.16
C SER A 50 -12.49 2.98 1.25
N GLU A 51 -12.59 4.17 1.85
CA GLU A 51 -12.90 5.40 1.15
C GLU A 51 -11.81 5.78 0.15
N CYS A 52 -12.21 5.78 -1.13
CA CYS A 52 -11.42 6.31 -2.21
C CYS A 52 -12.36 7.00 -3.19
N LEU A 53 -12.29 8.33 -3.31
CA LEU A 53 -13.12 9.09 -4.26
C LEU A 53 -12.90 8.67 -5.72
N LYS A 54 -11.77 8.01 -6.00
CA LYS A 54 -11.37 7.51 -7.32
C LYS A 54 -12.00 6.17 -7.68
N VAL A 55 -12.51 5.43 -6.69
CA VAL A 55 -13.16 4.12 -6.89
C VAL A 55 -14.65 4.26 -6.58
N PRO A 56 -15.58 3.89 -7.48
CA PRO A 56 -17.01 3.88 -7.17
C PRO A 56 -17.32 2.98 -5.97
N ALA A 57 -18.26 3.39 -5.11
CA ALA A 57 -18.51 2.75 -3.82
C ALA A 57 -18.73 1.23 -3.89
N GLN A 58 -19.48 0.75 -4.89
CA GLN A 58 -19.78 -0.67 -5.12
C GLN A 58 -18.55 -1.55 -5.45
N PHE A 59 -17.44 -0.93 -5.85
CA PHE A 59 -16.19 -1.59 -6.21
C PHE A 59 -15.08 -1.39 -5.16
N ARG A 60 -15.39 -0.80 -4.00
CA ARG A 60 -14.43 -0.62 -2.92
C ARG A 60 -14.35 -1.87 -2.06
N ALA A 61 -13.14 -2.32 -1.76
CA ALA A 61 -12.89 -3.23 -0.65
C ALA A 61 -13.05 -2.50 0.68
N THR A 62 -13.57 -3.20 1.69
CA THR A 62 -13.75 -2.66 3.05
C THR A 62 -12.95 -3.47 4.07
N ASN A 63 -12.85 -2.96 5.31
CA ASN A 63 -12.11 -3.69 6.35
C ASN A 63 -12.81 -5.02 6.72
N GLU A 64 -14.13 -5.06 6.58
CA GLU A 64 -14.96 -6.26 6.80
C GLU A 64 -14.61 -7.37 5.81
N ASP A 65 -14.20 -7.05 4.57
CA ASP A 65 -13.75 -8.05 3.59
C ASP A 65 -12.47 -8.80 4.05
N TYR A 66 -11.67 -8.18 4.92
CA TYR A 66 -10.42 -8.76 5.44
C TYR A 66 -10.55 -9.32 6.85
N PHE A 67 -11.46 -8.77 7.66
CA PHE A 67 -11.65 -9.18 9.05
C PHE A 67 -12.11 -10.64 9.13
N ASP A 68 -11.46 -11.44 9.97
CA ASP A 68 -11.74 -12.87 10.16
C ASP A 68 -11.70 -13.74 8.87
N SER A 69 -11.08 -13.23 7.81
CA SER A 69 -11.00 -13.94 6.52
C SER A 69 -9.91 -15.02 6.45
N GLY A 70 -9.02 -15.06 7.45
CA GLY A 70 -7.76 -15.82 7.41
C GLY A 70 -6.64 -15.14 6.60
N TRP A 71 -6.90 -13.97 6.00
CA TRP A 71 -5.93 -13.22 5.19
C TRP A 71 -5.53 -11.90 5.86
N SER A 72 -4.27 -11.53 5.67
CA SER A 72 -3.76 -10.21 6.07
C SER A 72 -3.97 -9.18 4.95
N ARG A 73 -3.84 -7.89 5.30
CA ARG A 73 -3.85 -6.76 4.36
C ARG A 73 -2.43 -6.50 3.85
N GLY A 74 -2.07 -7.12 2.73
CA GLY A 74 -0.75 -7.04 2.10
C GLY A 74 -0.59 -5.79 1.23
N HIS A 75 0.46 -5.01 1.42
CA HIS A 75 0.73 -3.81 0.60
C HIS A 75 1.45 -4.19 -0.70
N MET A 76 1.10 -3.56 -1.82
CA MET A 76 1.83 -3.67 -3.09
C MET A 76 2.90 -2.58 -3.23
N ALA A 77 2.56 -1.33 -2.87
CA ALA A 77 3.50 -0.24 -2.58
C ALA A 77 3.71 -0.19 -1.05
N PRO A 78 4.87 -0.66 -0.53
CA PRO A 78 5.04 -0.86 0.91
C PRO A 78 5.12 0.46 1.66
N ALA A 79 4.35 0.62 2.73
CA ALA A 79 4.34 1.84 3.56
C ALA A 79 5.75 2.27 4.03
N GLY A 80 6.66 1.32 4.24
CA GLY A 80 8.05 1.58 4.62
C GLY A 80 8.86 2.37 3.60
N ASP A 81 8.48 2.35 2.31
CA ASP A 81 9.13 3.14 1.25
C ASP A 81 8.66 4.60 1.21
N HIS A 82 7.54 4.90 1.88
CA HIS A 82 6.85 6.18 1.76
C HIS A 82 6.99 7.07 3.03
N LYS A 83 7.77 6.63 4.02
CA LYS A 83 7.90 7.28 5.34
C LYS A 83 8.53 8.69 5.33
N TYR A 84 9.27 9.04 4.27
CA TYR A 84 9.98 10.33 4.12
C TYR A 84 9.19 11.35 3.31
N GLY A 85 8.00 10.98 2.86
CA GLY A 85 7.05 11.90 2.24
C GLY A 85 6.27 12.72 3.25
N SER A 86 5.02 13.02 2.91
CA SER A 86 4.05 13.55 3.86
C SER A 86 3.24 12.42 4.50
N GLN A 87 2.63 12.67 5.66
CA GLN A 87 1.68 11.73 6.26
C GLN A 87 0.55 11.37 5.29
N LEU A 88 0.07 12.34 4.50
CA LEU A 88 -0.94 12.10 3.46
C LEU A 88 -0.47 11.10 2.39
N ALA A 89 0.79 11.18 1.95
CA ALA A 89 1.34 10.23 0.99
C ALA A 89 1.47 8.82 1.58
N LEU A 90 1.86 8.72 2.86
CA LEU A 90 1.89 7.44 3.57
C LEU A 90 0.48 6.86 3.72
N ASP A 91 -0.50 7.68 4.10
CA ASP A 91 -1.89 7.25 4.29
C ASP A 91 -2.52 6.72 2.99
N GLU A 92 -2.13 7.25 1.83
CA GLU A 92 -2.58 6.73 0.53
C GLU A 92 -2.15 5.28 0.29
N THR A 93 -1.09 4.80 0.94
CA THR A 93 -0.66 3.38 0.85
C THR A 93 -1.60 2.43 1.60
N PHE A 94 -2.47 2.96 2.46
CA PHE A 94 -3.45 2.20 3.25
C PHE A 94 -4.84 2.13 2.61
N ILE A 95 -4.99 2.64 1.38
CA ILE A 95 -6.25 2.56 0.64
C ILE A 95 -6.45 1.12 0.13
N LEU A 96 -7.48 0.46 0.64
CA LEU A 96 -7.69 -0.97 0.46
C LEU A 96 -7.75 -1.38 -1.02
N SER A 97 -8.61 -0.74 -1.79
CA SER A 97 -8.83 -1.11 -3.20
C SER A 97 -7.67 -0.75 -4.12
N ALA A 98 -6.81 0.17 -3.70
CA ALA A 98 -5.78 0.76 -4.55
C ALA A 98 -4.41 0.08 -4.38
N ASN A 99 -4.13 -0.43 -3.18
CA ASN A 99 -2.79 -0.88 -2.81
C ASN A 99 -2.76 -2.16 -1.98
N ILE A 100 -3.91 -2.70 -1.56
CA ILE A 100 -3.97 -3.83 -0.64
C ILE A 100 -4.54 -5.07 -1.33
N VAL A 101 -3.91 -6.21 -1.07
CA VAL A 101 -4.40 -7.54 -1.48
C VAL A 101 -4.57 -8.45 -0.27
N PRO A 102 -5.50 -9.42 -0.30
CA PRO A 102 -5.51 -10.51 0.66
C PRO A 102 -4.20 -11.31 0.53
N GLN A 103 -3.39 -11.30 1.59
CA GLN A 103 -2.08 -11.93 1.58
C GLN A 103 -1.94 -12.87 2.76
N ASN A 104 -1.40 -14.07 2.51
CA ASN A 104 -1.12 -15.03 3.58
C ASN A 104 -0.20 -14.36 4.61
N LEU A 105 -0.54 -14.50 5.91
CA LEU A 105 0.13 -13.80 6.99
C LEU A 105 1.62 -14.15 7.08
N ASP A 106 1.96 -15.43 6.94
CA ASP A 106 3.34 -15.91 6.98
C ASP A 106 4.14 -15.38 5.80
N ASN A 107 3.54 -15.34 4.61
CA ASN A 107 4.21 -14.78 3.44
C ASN A 107 4.46 -13.27 3.61
N ASN A 108 3.42 -12.52 4.00
CA ASN A 108 3.49 -11.06 4.19
C ASN A 108 4.56 -10.69 5.23
N GLY A 109 4.55 -11.36 6.39
CA GLY A 109 5.49 -11.10 7.47
C GLY A 109 6.92 -11.63 7.24
N ASN A 110 7.13 -12.57 6.30
CA ASN A 110 8.42 -13.21 6.08
C ASN A 110 8.97 -12.98 4.66
N TYR A 111 8.66 -13.86 3.72
CA TYR A 111 9.33 -13.89 2.41
C TYR A 111 9.06 -12.63 1.61
N TRP A 112 7.83 -12.13 1.62
CA TRP A 112 7.50 -10.89 0.95
C TRP A 112 8.25 -9.71 1.56
N TYR A 113 8.26 -9.60 2.88
CA TYR A 113 9.04 -8.59 3.58
C TYR A 113 10.54 -8.66 3.23
N ARG A 114 11.12 -9.86 3.08
CA ARG A 114 12.52 -10.03 2.65
C ARG A 114 12.75 -9.53 1.23
N ILE A 115 11.81 -9.77 0.31
CA ILE A 115 11.87 -9.23 -1.06
C ILE A 115 11.79 -7.70 -1.02
N GLU A 116 10.89 -7.13 -0.22
CA GLU A 116 10.82 -5.68 -0.02
C GLU A 116 12.11 -5.10 0.57
N GLN A 117 12.79 -5.81 1.47
CA GLN A 117 14.10 -5.41 1.98
C GLN A 117 15.16 -5.49 0.90
N PHE A 118 15.22 -6.59 0.15
CA PHE A 118 16.17 -6.79 -0.95
C PHE A 118 16.05 -5.71 -2.04
N ALA A 119 14.82 -5.30 -2.38
CA ALA A 119 14.58 -4.23 -3.35
C ALA A 119 15.12 -2.86 -2.91
N ARG A 120 15.38 -2.68 -1.61
CA ARG A 120 15.94 -1.44 -1.03
C ARG A 120 17.47 -1.40 -1.05
N GLY A 121 18.14 -2.50 -1.41
CA GLY A 121 19.60 -2.63 -1.34
C GLY A 121 20.06 -3.15 0.01
#